data_AF-A0A7C6HQ03-F1
#
_entry.id   AF-A0A7C6HQ03-F1
#
_cell.length_a   1.000
_cell.length_b   1.000
_cell.length_c   1.000
_cell.angle_alpha   90.00
_cell.angle_beta   90.00
_cell.angle_gamma   90.00
#
_symmetry.space_group_name_H-M   'P 1'
#
loop_
_entity.id
_entity.type
_entity.pdbx_description
1 polymer ?
#
loop_
_entity_poly.entity_id
_entity_poly.type
_entity_poly.pdbx_seq_one_letter_code
_entity_poly.pdbx_strand_id
1 'polypeptide(L)'
;MVLEPVQPGLWLIILGAIAAVLGPLFGFLGGSMIGQGDPEASVNPMFLALFTGIVIGGIGTVVAILGGLRLLRRRAQDEAASPAA
;
A
#
# COMPACT_ATOMS: atom_id res chain seq x y z
N MET A 1 26.86 -16.13 10.47
CA MET A 1 25.52 -16.03 9.86
C MET A 1 25.64 -15.15 8.63
N VAL A 2 25.27 -15.64 7.45
CA VAL A 2 25.20 -14.84 6.21
C VAL A 2 23.74 -14.42 6.04
N LEU A 3 23.48 -13.12 5.90
CA LEU A 3 22.13 -12.60 5.61
C LEU A 3 21.92 -12.64 4.10
N GLU A 4 20.89 -13.35 3.63
CA GLU A 4 20.49 -13.26 2.23
C GLU A 4 19.77 -11.93 1.98
N PRO A 5 20.09 -11.22 0.88
CA PRO A 5 19.38 -10.00 0.51
C PRO A 5 17.89 -10.28 0.32
N VAL A 6 17.03 -9.54 1.03
CA VAL A 6 15.58 -9.63 0.84
C VAL A 6 15.23 -9.31 -0.61
N GLN A 7 14.34 -10.12 -1.19
CA GLN A 7 13.93 -9.96 -2.58
C GLN A 7 13.25 -8.59 -2.78
N PRO A 8 13.65 -7.78 -3.77
CA PRO A 8 13.13 -6.41 -3.95
C PRO A 8 11.60 -6.32 -4.06
N GLY A 9 10.93 -7.37 -4.57
CA GLY A 9 9.47 -7.42 -4.64
C GLY A 9 8.78 -7.49 -3.27
N LEU A 10 9.46 -8.04 -2.26
CA LEU A 10 8.92 -8.15 -0.91
C LEU A 10 8.78 -6.77 -0.24
N TRP A 11 9.73 -5.87 -0.47
CA TRP A 11 9.64 -4.48 0.04
C TRP A 11 8.45 -3.74 -0.52
N LEU A 12 8.13 -3.94 -1.80
CA LEU A 12 6.95 -3.34 -2.44
C LEU A 12 5.65 -3.88 -1.82
N ILE A 13 5.58 -5.18 -1.52
CA ILE A 13 4.44 -5.78 -0.82
C ILE A 13 4.28 -5.16 0.57
N ILE A 14 5.34 -5.15 1.37
CA ILE A 14 5.29 -4.67 2.75
C ILE A 14 4.87 -3.21 2.80
N LEU A 15 5.56 -2.34 2.05
CA LEU A 15 5.30 -0.90 2.07
C LEU A 15 3.92 -0.58 1.48
N GLY A 16 3.53 -1.27 0.40
CA GLY A 16 2.22 -1.13 -0.19
C GLY A 16 1.09 -1.57 0.74
N ALA A 17 1.25 -2.71 1.44
CA ALA A 17 0.27 -3.22 2.39
C ALA A 17 0.12 -2.31 3.61
N ILE A 18 1.25 -1.78 4.13
CA ILE A 18 1.24 -0.80 5.21
C ILE A 18 0.46 0.45 4.78
N ALA A 19 0.76 1.01 3.61
CA ALA A 19 0.04 2.17 3.09
C ALA A 19 -1.46 1.89 2.83
N ALA A 20 -1.79 0.71 2.31
CA ALA A 20 -3.15 0.27 2.04
C ALA A 20 -4.04 0.27 3.29
N VAL A 21 -3.49 -0.17 4.42
CA VAL A 21 -4.21 -0.26 5.69
C VAL A 21 -4.14 1.07 6.45
N LEU A 22 -2.96 1.65 6.58
CA LEU A 22 -2.75 2.83 7.41
C LEU A 22 -3.28 4.11 6.76
N GLY A 23 -3.26 4.22 5.43
CA GLY A 23 -3.75 5.41 4.72
C GLY A 23 -5.18 5.78 5.11
N PRO A 24 -6.17 4.88 4.92
CA PRO A 24 -7.55 5.14 5.30
C PRO A 24 -7.73 5.37 6.81
N LEU A 25 -7.01 4.62 7.66
CA LEU A 25 -7.10 4.77 9.11
C LEU A 25 -6.61 6.15 9.58
N PHE A 26 -5.47 6.61 9.06
CA PHE A 26 -4.96 7.95 9.38
C PHE A 26 -5.80 9.05 8.75
N GLY A 27 -6.34 8.85 7.55
CA GLY A 27 -7.28 9.79 6.93
C GLY A 27 -8.55 9.97 7.78
N PHE A 28 -9.12 8.87 8.25
CA PHE A 28 -10.26 8.90 9.16
C PHE A 28 -9.91 9.55 10.50
N LEU A 29 -8.80 9.12 11.13
CA LEU A 29 -8.38 9.62 12.44
C LEU A 29 -8.09 11.13 12.38
N GLY A 30 -7.31 11.58 11.40
CA GLY A 30 -7.01 12.99 11.18
C GLY A 30 -8.28 13.80 10.90
N GLY A 31 -9.18 13.30 10.05
CA GLY A 31 -10.49 13.92 9.80
C GLY A 31 -11.32 14.04 11.07
N SER A 32 -11.32 13.02 11.94
CA SER A 32 -12.04 13.01 13.21
C SER A 32 -11.49 14.02 14.23
N MET A 33 -10.17 14.22 14.24
CA MET A 33 -9.51 15.20 15.12
C MET A 33 -9.79 16.64 14.68
N ILE A 34 -9.98 16.89 13.39
CA ILE A 34 -10.35 18.21 12.86
C ILE A 34 -11.82 18.55 13.17
N GLY A 35 -12.70 17.55 13.17
CA GLY A 35 -14.14 17.74 13.42
C GLY A 35 -14.94 18.11 12.16
N GLN A 36 -16.21 18.49 12.33
CA GLN A 36 -17.15 18.75 11.21
C GLN A 36 -16.79 19.98 10.35
N GLY A 37 -15.87 20.82 10.80
CA GLY A 37 -15.51 22.06 10.12
C GLY A 37 -16.60 23.14 10.21
N ASP A 38 -16.41 24.22 9.47
CA ASP A 38 -17.37 25.31 9.34
C ASP A 38 -18.61 24.81 8.56
N PRO A 39 -19.85 24.97 9.09
CA PRO A 39 -21.07 24.59 8.38
C PRO A 39 -21.24 25.28 7.00
N GLU A 40 -20.61 26.43 6.78
CA GLU A 40 -20.65 27.13 5.50
C GLU A 40 -19.61 26.62 4.49
N ALA A 41 -18.68 25.75 4.91
CA ALA A 41 -17.71 25.15 4.01
C ALA A 41 -18.39 24.16 3.05
N SER A 42 -18.10 24.29 1.75
CA SER A 42 -18.67 23.45 0.71
C SER A 42 -18.21 21.99 0.77
N VAL A 43 -17.15 21.68 1.52
CA VAL A 43 -16.62 20.31 1.66
C VAL A 43 -16.25 20.03 3.11
N ASN A 44 -16.78 18.93 3.65
CA ASN A 44 -16.51 18.49 5.01
C ASN A 44 -15.03 18.05 5.17
N PRO A 45 -14.29 18.57 6.17
CA PRO A 45 -12.90 18.18 6.42
C PRO A 45 -12.71 16.67 6.64
N MET A 46 -13.67 15.99 7.28
CA MET A 46 -13.67 14.53 7.46
C MET A 46 -13.65 13.82 6.11
N PHE A 47 -14.47 14.28 5.16
CA PHE A 47 -14.53 13.71 3.83
C PHE A 47 -13.19 13.87 3.10
N LEU A 48 -12.60 15.07 3.15
CA LEU A 48 -11.31 15.33 2.49
C LEU A 48 -10.17 14.48 3.08
N ALA A 49 -10.09 14.40 4.40
CA ALA A 49 -9.06 13.63 5.07
C ALA A 49 -9.20 12.13 4.79
N LEU A 50 -10.42 11.59 4.89
CA LEU A 50 -10.70 10.18 4.57
C LEU A 50 -10.44 9.88 3.09
N PHE A 51 -10.92 10.73 2.19
CA PHE A 51 -10.71 10.57 0.75
C PHE A 51 -9.22 10.52 0.41
N THR A 52 -8.44 11.44 0.97
CA THR A 52 -6.98 11.47 0.80
C THR A 52 -6.35 10.17 1.31
N GLY A 53 -6.77 9.70 2.50
CA GLY A 53 -6.32 8.43 3.07
C GLY A 53 -6.66 7.22 2.18
N ILE A 54 -7.85 7.18 1.59
CA ILE A 54 -8.28 6.13 0.66
C ILE A 54 -7.47 6.16 -0.63
N VAL A 55 -7.20 7.34 -1.21
CA VAL A 55 -6.36 7.45 -2.41
C VAL A 55 -4.95 6.93 -2.13
N ILE A 56 -4.35 7.31 -1.00
CA ILE A 56 -3.04 6.79 -0.58
C ILE A 56 -3.10 5.27 -0.39
N GLY A 57 -4.15 4.76 0.26
CA GLY A 57 -4.35 3.33 0.46
C GLY A 57 -4.54 2.55 -0.85
N GLY A 58 -5.26 3.14 -1.81
CA GLY A 58 -5.43 2.59 -3.16
C GLY A 58 -4.10 2.48 -3.90
N ILE A 59 -3.27 3.53 -3.84
CA ILE A 59 -1.91 3.50 -4.41
C ILE A 59 -1.07 2.42 -3.72
N GLY A 60 -1.12 2.33 -2.39
CA GLY A 60 -0.45 1.27 -1.62
C GLY A 60 -0.86 -0.13 -2.06
N THR A 61 -2.15 -0.34 -2.32
CA THR A 61 -2.69 -1.61 -2.82
C THR A 61 -2.11 -1.96 -4.18
N VAL A 62 -2.07 -1.00 -5.12
CA VAL A 62 -1.46 -1.20 -6.44
C VAL A 62 0.03 -1.56 -6.31
N VAL A 63 0.77 -0.85 -5.45
CA VAL A 63 2.20 -1.12 -5.20
C VAL A 63 2.41 -2.52 -4.64
N ALA A 64 1.56 -2.95 -3.70
CA ALA A 64 1.65 -4.29 -3.14
C ALA A 64 1.40 -5.38 -4.19
N ILE A 65 0.39 -5.19 -5.03
CA ILE A 65 0.08 -6.12 -6.14
C ILE A 65 1.27 -6.20 -7.11
N LEU A 66 1.86 -5.06 -7.50
CA LEU A 66 3.03 -5.04 -8.38
C LEU A 66 4.24 -5.77 -7.76
N GLY A 67 4.43 -5.63 -6.44
CA GLY A 67 5.43 -6.40 -5.69
C GLY A 67 5.22 -7.91 -5.77
N GLY A 68 3.98 -8.35 -5.56
CA GLY A 68 3.57 -9.75 -5.69
C GLY A 68 3.75 -10.30 -7.10
N LEU A 69 3.30 -9.57 -8.12
CA LEU A 69 3.47 -9.96 -9.52
C LEU A 69 4.95 -10.07 -9.89
N ARG A 70 5.80 -9.18 -9.38
CA ARG A 70 7.25 -9.24 -9.64
C ARG A 70 7.92 -10.46 -8.99
N LEU A 71 7.44 -10.86 -7.81
CA LEU A 71 7.88 -12.08 -7.13
C LEU A 71 7.48 -13.34 -7.90
N LEU A 72 6.23 -13.41 -8.36
CA LEU A 72 5.73 -14.54 -9.15
C LEU A 72 6.50 -14.68 -10.47
N ARG A 73 6.78 -13.56 -11.16
CA ARG A 73 7.56 -13.56 -12.40
C ARG A 73 8.99 -14.08 -12.20
N ARG A 74 9.64 -13.72 -11.09
CA ARG A 74 11.00 -14.22 -10.78
C ARG A 74 11.00 -15.72 -10.54
N ARG A 75 10.06 -16.23 -9.72
CA ARG A 75 9.93 -17.67 -9.46
C ARG A 75 9.70 -18.47 -10.74
N ALA A 76 8.86 -17.98 -11.65
CA ALA A 76 8.62 -18.62 -12.93
C ALA A 76 9.87 -18.67 -13.83
N GLN A 77 10.74 -17.65 -13.76
CA GLN A 77 12.01 -17.64 -14.49
C GLN A 77 13.03 -18.61 -13.90
N ASP A 78 13.11 -18.69 -12.56
CA ASP A 78 14.01 -19.61 -11.87
C ASP A 78 13.64 -21.07 -12.17
N GLU A 79 12.35 -21.40 -12.22
CA GLU A 79 11.85 -22.74 -12.54
C GLU A 79 12.09 -23.14 -14.01
N ALA A 80 11.97 -22.19 -14.94
CA ALA A 80 12.30 -22.43 -16.36
C ALA A 80 13.81 -22.63 -16.60
N ALA A 81 14.68 -22.04 -15.76
CA ALA A 81 16.13 -22.16 -15.85
C ALA A 81 16.69 -23.42 -15.19
N SER A 82 15.92 -24.06 -14.30
CA SER A 82 16.25 -25.34 -13.68
C SER A 82 15.24 -26.41 -14.11
N PRO A 83 15.24 -26.84 -15.39
CA PRO A 83 14.39 -27.93 -15.81
C PRO A 83 14.76 -29.16 -14.96
N ALA A 84 13.76 -29.73 -14.30
CA ALA A 84 13.91 -30.91 -13.45
C ALA A 84 14.83 -31.93 -14.12
N ALA A 85 15.97 -32.20 -13.46
CA ALA A 85 16.91 -33.24 -13.85
C ALA A 85 16.30 -34.63 -13.68
#